data_AF-A0A0D0CMH2-F1
#
_entry.id   AF-A0A0D0CMH2-F1
#
_cell.length_a   1.000
_cell.length_b   1.000
_cell.length_c   1.000
_cell.angle_alpha   90.00
_cell.angle_beta   90.00
_cell.angle_gamma   90.00
#
_symmetry.space_group_name_H-M   'P 1'
#
loop_
_entity.id
_entity.type
_entity.pdbx_description
1 polymer ?
#
loop_
_entity_poly.entity_id
_entity_poly.type
_entity_poly.pdbx_seq_one_letter_code
_entity_poly.pdbx_strand_id
1 'polypeptide(L)' 'VYPLLSQVAMDVLPAQASSIPCECAFSSSKETCALQQNNLSPHLPEALQVLKFKYKQKGLSFTSDLIEKPQDYSI' A
#
# COMPACT_ATOMS: atom_id res chain seq x y z
N VAL A 1 -5.14 -26.78 -10.30
CA VAL A 1 -4.75 -25.54 -9.61
C VAL A 1 -3.29 -25.24 -9.93
N TYR A 2 -2.96 -23.99 -10.26
CA TYR A 2 -1.58 -23.55 -10.56
C TYR A 2 -1.05 -22.64 -9.44
N PRO A 3 -0.55 -23.21 -8.33
CA PRO A 3 -0.14 -22.44 -7.15
C PRO A 3 1.03 -21.49 -7.41
N LEU A 4 1.91 -21.81 -8.36
CA LEU A 4 3.03 -20.94 -8.72
C LEU A 4 2.55 -19.71 -9.52
N LEU A 5 1.59 -19.90 -10.42
CA LEU A 5 1.07 -18.82 -11.26
C LEU A 5 0.22 -17.84 -10.43
N SER A 6 -0.54 -18.35 -9.46
CA SER A 6 -1.30 -17.49 -8.54
C SER A 6 -0.38 -16.66 -7.65
N GLN A 7 0.73 -17.23 -7.14
CA GLN A 7 1.73 -16.47 -6.40
C GLN A 7 2.34 -15.33 -7.23
N VAL A 8 2.78 -15.63 -8.46
CA VAL A 8 3.35 -14.61 -9.35
C VAL A 8 2.32 -13.54 -9.71
N ALA A 9 1.08 -13.91 -9.98
CA ALA A 9 0.01 -12.96 -10.24
C ALA A 9 -0.25 -12.03 -9.05
N MET A 10 -0.18 -12.54 -7.82
CA MET A 10 -0.35 -11.75 -6.60
C MET A 10 0.79 -10.76 -6.36
N ASP A 11 2.00 -11.01 -6.85
CA ASP A 11 3.11 -10.05 -6.75
C ASP A 11 3.08 -9.01 -7.89
N VAL A 12 2.71 -9.44 -9.10
CA VAL A 12 2.80 -8.63 -10.32
C VAL A 12 1.58 -7.72 -10.52
N LEU A 13 0.37 -8.20 -10.21
CA LEU A 13 -0.86 -7.42 -10.43
C LEU A 13 -0.99 -6.19 -9.51
N PRO A 14 -0.60 -6.24 -8.22
CA PRO A 14 -0.65 -5.07 -7.34
C PRO A 14 0.54 -4.13 -7.52
N ALA A 15 1.56 -4.53 -8.29
CA ALA A 15 2.69 -3.67 -8.61
C ALA A 15 2.19 -2.49 -9.44
N GLN A 16 2.00 -1.35 -8.75
CA GLN A 16 1.39 -0.19 -9.35
C GLN A 16 2.31 0.39 -10.43
N ALA A 17 1.86 0.32 -11.69
CA ALA A 17 2.66 0.76 -12.85
C ALA A 17 2.77 2.29 -13.00
N SER A 18 2.03 3.07 -12.21
CA SER A 18 1.96 4.52 -12.32
C SER A 18 2.49 5.23 -11.07
N SER A 19 3.08 6.42 -11.28
CA SER A 19 3.54 7.34 -10.22
C SER A 19 2.42 8.17 -9.59
N ILE A 20 1.22 8.15 -10.16
CA ILE A 20 0.00 8.82 -9.69
C ILE A 20 -0.26 8.68 -8.17
N PRO A 21 -0.19 7.49 -7.53
CA PRO A 21 -0.32 7.34 -6.07
C PRO A 21 0.71 8.15 -5.28
N CYS A 22 1.95 8.22 -5.80
CA CYS A 22 3.04 8.97 -5.19
C CYS A 22 2.76 10.47 -5.32
N GLU A 23 2.39 10.93 -6.52
CA GLU A 23 2.04 12.33 -6.80
C GLU A 23 0.83 12.81 -5.98
N CYS A 24 -0.21 11.98 -5.83
CA CYS A 24 -1.35 12.26 -4.96
C CYS A 24 -0.93 12.32 -3.48
N ALA A 25 -0.06 11.41 -3.03
CA ALA A 25 0.45 11.40 -1.66
C ALA A 25 1.27 12.65 -1.34
N PHE A 26 2.14 13.08 -2.26
CA PHE A 26 2.94 14.30 -2.12
C PHE A 26 2.08 15.57 -2.20
N SER A 27 1.10 15.62 -3.12
CA SER A 27 0.19 16.77 -3.24
C SER A 27 -0.69 16.94 -1.99
N SER A 28 -1.21 15.84 -1.43
CA SER A 28 -1.96 15.88 -0.17
C SER A 28 -1.10 16.29 1.04
N SER A 29 0.21 16.02 0.99
CA SER A 29 1.15 16.39 2.06
C SER A 29 1.62 17.85 1.95
N LYS A 30 1.43 18.49 0.78
CA LYS A 30 1.88 19.87 0.53
C LYS A 30 1.34 20.88 1.56
N GLU A 31 0.08 20.74 1.98
CA GLU A 31 -0.52 21.62 2.99
C GLU A 31 0.14 21.43 4.38
N THR A 32 0.32 20.19 4.81
CA THR A 32 0.95 19.86 6.10
C THR A 32 2.46 20.17 6.10
N CYS A 33 3.13 20.06 4.95
CA CYS A 33 4.56 20.25 4.80
C CYS A 33 4.96 21.71 4.56
N ALA A 34 4.14 22.51 3.86
CA ALA A 34 4.45 23.89 3.50
C ALA A 34 3.71 24.96 4.32
N LEU A 35 2.46 24.73 4.75
CA LEU A 35 1.65 25.76 5.44
C LEU A 35 1.75 25.70 6.97
N GLN A 36 2.04 24.53 7.54
CA GLN A 36 2.21 24.35 9.00
C GLN A 36 3.68 24.19 9.40
N GLN A 37 4.59 24.90 8.75
CA GLN A 37 5.99 24.99 9.13
C GLN A 37 6.17 25.82 10.42
N ASN A 38 5.61 25.34 11.53
CA ASN A 38 6.02 25.75 12.86
C ASN A 38 7.28 24.93 13.22
N ASN A 39 8.41 25.21 12.55
CA ASN A 39 9.74 24.67 12.88
C ASN A 39 9.87 23.13 13.00
N LEU A 40 9.08 22.35 12.28
CA LEU A 40 9.24 20.89 12.28
C LEU A 40 10.33 20.49 11.28
N SER A 41 11.35 19.78 11.79
CA SER A 41 12.44 19.23 10.97
C SER A 41 11.87 18.35 9.85
N PRO A 42 12.43 18.37 8.62
CA PRO A 42 11.94 17.62 7.46
C PRO A 42 11.79 16.11 7.68
N HIS A 43 12.47 15.56 8.69
CA HIS A 43 12.37 14.16 9.09
C HIS A 43 11.01 13.77 9.70
N LEU A 44 10.31 14.70 10.35
CA LEU A 44 9.04 14.43 11.02
C LEU A 44 7.86 14.21 10.06
N PRO A 45 7.62 15.06 9.03
CA PRO A 45 6.54 14.83 8.07
C PRO A 45 6.76 13.57 7.22
N GLU A 46 8.01 13.18 6.94
CA GLU A 46 8.34 11.92 6.25
C GLU A 46 7.89 10.70 7.06
N ALA A 47 8.26 10.63 8.34
CA ALA A 47 7.85 9.56 9.24
C ALA A 47 6.33 9.49 9.39
N LEU A 48 5.65 10.64 9.46
CA LEU A 48 4.18 10.71 9.53
C LEU A 48 3.51 10.21 8.25
N GLN A 49 4.07 10.52 7.07
CA GLN A 49 3.54 10.05 5.80
C GLN A 49 3.68 8.52 5.64
N VAL A 50 4.81 7.95 6.05
CA VAL A 50 5.02 6.48 6.09
C VAL A 50 4.02 5.83 7.06
N LEU A 51 3.82 6.42 8.23
CA LEU A 51 2.87 5.92 9.22
C LEU A 51 1.42 5.96 8.70
N LYS A 52 1.01 7.07 8.07
CA LYS A 52 -0.29 7.23 7.41
C LYS A 52 -0.51 6.16 6.35
N PHE A 53 0.51 5.90 5.52
CA PHE A 53 0.43 4.88 4.48
C PHE A 53 0.32 3.47 5.05
N LYS A 54 1.05 3.16 6.13
CA LYS A 54 0.97 1.88 6.84
C LYS A 54 -0.43 1.63 7.42
N TYR A 55 -1.05 2.64 8.02
CA TYR A 55 -2.43 2.54 8.51
C TYR A 55 -3.44 2.36 7.38
N LYS A 56 -3.24 3.02 6.23
CA LYS A 56 -4.10 2.85 5.05
C LYS A 56 -3.98 1.45 4.44
N GLN A 57 -2.78 0.90 4.34
CA GLN A 57 -2.55 -0.46 3.84
C GLN A 57 -3.12 -1.55 4.76
N LYS A 58 -3.18 -1.32 6.08
CA LYS A 58 -3.76 -2.29 7.03
C LYS A 58 -5.24 -2.61 6.76
N GLY A 59 -5.95 -1.75 6.02
CA GLY A 59 -7.33 -1.98 5.57
C GLY A 59 -7.46 -2.72 4.22
N LEU A 60 -6.36 -2.96 3.51
CA LEU A 60 -6.34 -3.61 2.19
C LEU A 60 -5.84 -5.06 2.34
N SER A 61 -6.72 -5.95 2.79
CA SER A 61 -6.43 -7.38 2.76
C SER A 61 -6.85 -7.97 1.43
N PHE A 62 -5.92 -8.01 0.47
CA PHE A 62 -6.13 -8.64 -0.85
C PHE A 62 -6.22 -10.17 -0.78
N THR A 63 -5.86 -10.76 0.37
CA THR A 63 -5.74 -12.21 0.56
C THR A 63 -6.85 -12.79 1.43
N SER A 64 -7.76 -11.96 1.99
CA SER A 64 -8.87 -12.45 2.85
C SER A 64 -9.77 -13.45 2.13
N ASP A 65 -10.04 -13.18 0.86
CA ASP A 65 -10.97 -13.97 0.04
C ASP A 65 -10.26 -15.13 -0.68
N LEU A 66 -8.93 -15.09 -0.73
CA LEU A 66 -8.08 -16.08 -1.42
C LEU A 66 -7.54 -17.16 -0.49
N ILE A 67 -8.04 -17.25 0.75
CA ILE A 67 -7.76 -18.40 1.63
C ILE A 67 -8.48 -19.61 1.04
N GLU A 68 -7.90 -20.16 -0.04
CA GLU A 68 -8.27 -21.41 -0.66
C GLU A 68 -8.20 -22.47 0.45
N LYS A 69 -9.37 -23.01 0.80
CA LYS A 69 -9.41 -24.07 1.81
C LYS A 69 -8.70 -25.27 1.20
N PRO A 70 -7.87 -26.00 1.96
CA PRO A 70 -7.20 -27.21 1.49
C PRO A 70 -8.16 -28.32 1.02
N GLN A 71 -9.47 -28.11 1.12
CA GLN A 71 -10.56 -29.00 0.77
C GLN A 71 -10.98 -28.86 -0.71
N ASP A 72 -10.63 -27.75 -1.36
CA ASP A 72 -10.96 -27.48 -2.76
C ASP A 72 -10.00 -28.20 -3.75
N TYR A 73 -8.97 -28.88 -3.23
CA TYR A 73 -7.99 -29.64 -4.01
C TYR A 73 -8.31 -31.13 -4.16
N SER A 74 -9.40 -31.63 -3.57
CA SER A 74 -9.80 -33.03 -3.72
C SER A 74 -10.64 -33.22 -4.99
N ILE A 75 -9.99 -33.69 -6.06
CA ILE A 75 -10.62 -34.39 -7.18
C ILE A 75 -10.50 -35.88 -6.92
#